data_AF-A0A929BQF2-F1
#
_entry.id   AF-A0A929BQF2-F1
#
_cell.length_a   1.000
_cell.length_b   1.000
_cell.length_c   1.000
_cell.angle_alpha   90.00
_cell.angle_beta   90.00
_cell.angle_gamma   90.00
#
_symmetry.space_group_name_H-M   'P 1'
#
loop_
_entity.id
_entity.type
_entity.pdbx_description
1 polymer ?
#
loop_
_entity_poly.entity_id
_entity_poly.type
_entity_poly.pdbx_seq_one_letter_code
_entity_poly.pdbx_strand_id
1 'polypeptide(L)'
;MKTLLLLRHAKSSWSNPGLADIDRPLNKRGKRDAPRMGALLREQDLIPDIILCSPTVRARKTAKAVSEGSGYEGEIKIHADFY
;
A
#
# COMPACT_ATOMS: atom_id res chain seq x y z
N MET A 1 -15.26 -17.43 -8.76
CA MET A 1 -13.82 -17.56 -9.07
C MET A 1 -13.06 -16.66 -8.10
N LYS A 2 -11.84 -17.03 -7.67
CA LYS A 2 -11.05 -16.21 -6.73
C LYS A 2 -9.98 -15.44 -7.51
N THR A 3 -9.76 -14.18 -7.15
CA THR A 3 -8.73 -13.32 -7.76
C THR A 3 -7.72 -12.92 -6.69
N LEU A 4 -6.44 -12.95 -7.03
CA LEU A 4 -5.35 -12.49 -6.16
C LEU A 4 -4.63 -11.32 -6.82
N LEU A 5 -4.61 -10.18 -6.15
CA LEU A 5 -3.86 -9.00 -6.57
C LEU A 5 -2.59 -8.88 -5.72
N LEU A 6 -1.44 -8.76 -6.37
CA LEU A 6 -0.16 -8.58 -5.70
C LEU A 6 0.35 -7.16 -5.93
N LEU A 7 0.57 -6.42 -4.85
CA LEU A 7 1.04 -5.05 -4.89
C LEU A 7 2.30 -4.89 -4.02
N ARG A 8 3.37 -4.41 -4.63
CA ARG A 8 4.56 -3.95 -3.89
C ARG A 8 4.31 -2.57 -3.29
N HIS A 9 4.83 -2.32 -2.08
CA HIS A 9 4.82 -0.98 -1.50
C HIS A 9 5.41 0.07 -2.47
N ALA A 10 4.86 1.30 -2.44
CA ALA A 10 5.37 2.39 -3.24
C ALA A 10 6.76 2.85 -2.78
N LYS A 11 7.40 3.75 -3.55
CA LYS A 11 8.80 4.10 -3.33
C LYS A 11 9.04 4.73 -1.95
N SER A 12 9.97 4.16 -1.19
CA SER A 12 10.39 4.62 0.14
C SER A 12 11.38 5.78 0.10
N SER A 13 11.49 6.50 1.21
CA SER A 13 12.52 7.50 1.47
C SER A 13 13.74 6.89 2.15
N TRP A 14 14.91 7.36 1.73
CA TRP A 14 16.22 7.04 2.31
C TRP A 14 16.92 8.27 2.88
N SER A 15 16.19 9.38 3.04
CA SER A 15 16.72 10.67 3.50
C SER A 15 17.22 10.67 4.95
N ASN A 16 16.79 9.70 5.77
CA ASN A 16 17.29 9.50 7.13
C ASN A 16 18.05 8.16 7.19
N PRO A 17 19.40 8.19 7.26
CA PRO A 17 20.22 6.99 7.36
C PRO A 17 20.01 6.20 8.66
N GLY A 18 19.76 6.88 9.78
CA GLY A 18 19.61 6.27 11.10
C GLY A 18 18.23 5.68 11.39
N LEU A 19 17.29 5.78 10.44
CA LEU A 19 15.95 5.24 10.58
C LEU A 19 15.93 3.73 10.33
N ALA A 20 15.32 2.96 11.23
CA ALA A 20 15.10 1.53 11.06
C ALA A 20 14.32 1.24 9.77
N ASP A 21 14.59 0.10 9.13
CA ASP A 21 13.97 -0.21 7.83
C ASP A 21 12.44 -0.26 7.92
N ILE A 22 11.90 -0.89 8.97
CA ILE A 22 10.46 -1.01 9.20
C ILE A 22 9.75 0.35 9.27
N ASP A 23 10.47 1.40 9.71
CA ASP A 23 9.94 2.75 9.88
C ASP A 23 10.10 3.63 8.63
N ARG A 24 10.76 3.13 7.58
CA ARG A 24 11.02 3.94 6.37
C ARG A 24 9.71 4.42 5.75
N PRO A 25 9.51 5.75 5.62
CA PRO A 25 8.29 6.31 5.05
C PRO A 25 8.34 6.27 3.52
N LEU A 26 7.21 6.59 2.87
CA LEU A 26 7.18 6.87 1.44
C LEU A 26 7.89 8.19 1.11
N ASN A 27 8.55 8.24 -0.03
CA ASN A 27 9.07 9.50 -0.58
C ASN A 27 7.98 10.26 -1.38
N LYS A 28 8.33 11.43 -1.91
CA LYS A 28 7.40 12.27 -2.70
C LYS A 28 6.78 11.52 -3.89
N ARG A 29 7.58 10.71 -4.59
CA ARG A 29 7.10 9.86 -5.69
C ARG A 29 6.14 8.77 -5.19
N GLY A 30 6.49 8.06 -4.12
CA GLY A 30 5.64 7.01 -3.56
C GLY A 30 4.28 7.53 -3.11
N LYS A 31 4.25 8.70 -2.47
CA LYS A 31 3.00 9.36 -2.04
C LYS A 31 2.09 9.77 -3.21
N ARG A 32 2.67 10.08 -4.38
CA ARG A 32 1.92 10.41 -5.60
C ARG A 32 1.48 9.16 -6.37
N ASP A 33 2.32 8.14 -6.41
CA ASP A 33 2.07 6.94 -7.22
C ASP A 33 1.04 6.00 -6.54
N ALA A 34 1.01 5.92 -5.20
CA ALA A 34 0.08 5.03 -4.49
C ALA A 34 -1.42 5.35 -4.71
N PRO A 35 -1.90 6.61 -4.62
CA PRO A 35 -3.30 6.92 -4.92
C PRO A 35 -3.70 6.61 -6.36
N ARG A 36 -2.77 6.77 -7.32
CA ARG A 36 -3.01 6.45 -8.74
C ARG A 36 -3.26 4.96 -8.96
N MET A 37 -2.57 4.10 -8.21
CA MET A 37 -2.86 2.67 -8.22
C MET A 37 -4.26 2.37 -7.68
N GLY A 38 -4.71 3.09 -6.64
CA GLY A 38 -6.10 2.99 -6.17
C GLY A 38 -7.11 3.37 -7.24
N ALA A 39 -6.92 4.52 -7.89
CA ALA A 39 -7.78 4.96 -8.99
C ALA A 39 -7.82 3.95 -10.14
N LEU A 40 -6.66 3.38 -10.52
CA LEU A 40 -6.59 2.33 -11.53
C LEU A 40 -7.39 1.08 -11.13
N LEU A 41 -7.31 0.64 -9.86
CA LEU A 41 -8.12 -0.50 -9.40
C LEU A 41 -9.61 -0.20 -9.51
N ARG A 42 -10.04 1.03 -9.21
CA ARG A 42 -11.45 1.45 -9.37
C ARG A 42 -11.87 1.44 -10.84
N GLU A 43 -11.06 1.99 -11.72
CA GLU A 43 -11.32 2.08 -13.16
C GLU A 43 -11.39 0.71 -13.85
N GLN A 44 -10.71 -0.29 -13.29
CA GLN A 44 -10.68 -1.66 -13.82
C GLN A 44 -11.68 -2.60 -13.12
N ASP A 45 -12.54 -2.08 -12.24
CA ASP A 45 -13.44 -2.88 -11.40
C ASP A 45 -12.72 -3.99 -10.61
N LEU A 46 -11.51 -3.68 -10.12
CA LEU A 46 -10.61 -4.56 -9.36
C LEU A 46 -10.51 -4.16 -7.88
N ILE A 47 -11.58 -3.60 -7.30
CA ILE A 47 -11.60 -3.29 -5.86
C ILE A 47 -11.58 -4.63 -5.10
N PRO A 48 -10.58 -4.88 -4.24
CA PRO A 48 -10.49 -6.15 -3.52
C PRO A 48 -11.51 -6.23 -2.39
N ASP A 49 -11.96 -7.44 -2.06
CA ASP A 49 -12.80 -7.69 -0.88
C ASP A 49 -12.00 -7.63 0.43
N ILE A 50 -10.70 -7.91 0.37
CA ILE A 50 -9.80 -7.98 1.52
C ILE A 50 -8.43 -7.43 1.12
N ILE A 51 -7.85 -6.58 1.97
CA ILE A 51 -6.45 -6.14 1.85
C ILE A 51 -5.63 -6.73 3.01
N LEU A 52 -4.57 -7.46 2.66
CA LEU A 52 -3.56 -7.95 3.59
C LEU A 52 -2.25 -7.17 3.38
N CYS A 53 -1.60 -6.72 4.45
CA CYS A 53 -0.48 -5.79 4.36
C CYS A 53 0.67 -6.13 5.33
N SER A 54 1.91 -5.91 4.88
CA SER A 54 3.12 -5.95 5.71
C SER A 54 3.08 -4.88 6.83
N PRO A 55 3.71 -5.12 8.00
CA PRO A 55 3.75 -4.15 9.08
C PRO A 55 4.62 -2.92 8.80
N THR A 56 5.41 -2.89 7.72
CA THR A 56 6.28 -1.73 7.44
C THR A 56 5.49 -0.45 7.18
N VAL A 57 6.04 0.69 7.62
CA VAL A 57 5.42 2.02 7.43
C VAL A 57 5.11 2.29 5.96
N ARG A 58 6.06 2.01 5.05
CA ARG A 58 5.88 2.16 3.60
C ARG A 58 4.75 1.30 3.03
N ALA A 59 4.60 0.05 3.49
CA ALA A 59 3.52 -0.82 3.03
C ALA A 59 2.17 -0.32 3.52
N ARG A 60 2.04 -0.04 4.83
CA ARG A 60 0.79 0.50 5.41
C ARG A 60 0.35 1.81 4.77
N LYS A 61 1.29 2.74 4.53
CA LYS A 61 0.99 4.02 3.86
C LYS A 61 0.59 3.83 2.40
N THR A 62 1.17 2.84 1.72
CA THR A 62 0.78 2.48 0.34
C THR A 62 -0.63 1.91 0.33
N ALA A 63 -0.90 0.90 1.16
CA ALA A 63 -2.19 0.22 1.24
C ALA A 63 -3.32 1.19 1.58
N LYS A 64 -3.09 2.11 2.54
CA LYS A 64 -4.05 3.16 2.87
C LYS A 64 -4.36 4.06 1.68
N ALA A 65 -3.34 4.59 1.01
CA ALA A 65 -3.54 5.47 -0.14
C ALA A 65 -4.22 4.76 -1.33
N VAL A 66 -3.94 3.48 -1.53
CA VAL A 66 -4.60 2.65 -2.54
C VAL A 66 -6.06 2.41 -2.18
N SER A 67 -6.35 2.08 -0.92
CA SER A 67 -7.72 1.87 -0.44
C SER A 67 -8.57 3.13 -0.59
N GLU A 68 -8.03 4.30 -0.21
CA GLU A 68 -8.69 5.59 -0.40
C GLU A 68 -8.95 5.86 -1.90
N GLY A 69 -7.96 5.62 -2.76
CA GLY A 69 -8.09 5.85 -4.20
C GLY A 69 -9.01 4.84 -4.92
N SER A 70 -9.13 3.62 -4.41
CA SER A 70 -9.99 2.58 -4.98
C SER A 70 -11.41 2.62 -4.45
N GLY A 71 -11.69 3.37 -3.38
CA GLY A 71 -12.97 3.32 -2.67
C GLY A 71 -13.17 2.03 -1.87
N TYR A 72 -12.09 1.39 -1.42
CA TYR A 72 -12.19 0.22 -0.53
C TYR A 72 -12.58 0.67 0.88
N GLU A 73 -13.70 0.15 1.38
CA GLU A 73 -14.26 0.52 2.69
C GLU A 73 -13.92 -0.48 3.81
N GLY A 74 -13.31 -1.62 3.47
CA GLY A 74 -12.95 -2.65 4.44
C GLY A 74 -11.74 -2.32 5.31
N GLU A 75 -11.46 -3.19 6.27
CA GLU A 75 -10.26 -3.08 7.09
C GLU A 75 -9.01 -3.58 6.33
N ILE A 76 -7.87 -2.90 6.53
CA ILE A 76 -6.56 -3.38 6.07
C ILE A 76 -5.97 -4.27 7.18
N LYS A 77 -5.87 -5.57 6.93
CA LYS A 77 -5.34 -6.54 7.90
C LYS A 77 -3.82 -6.59 7.83
N ILE A 78 -3.16 -6.42 8.97
CA ILE A 78 -1.69 -6.46 9.05
C ILE A 78 -1.23 -7.88 9.37
N HIS A 79 -0.24 -8.37 8.61
CA HIS A 79 0.36 -9.69 8.80
C HIS A 79 1.87 -9.56 8.96
N ALA A 80 2.39 -10.00 10.11
CA ALA A 80 3.81 -9.89 10.46
C ALA A 80 4.72 -10.70 9.51
N ASP A 81 4.23 -11.83 9.00
CA ASP A 81 4.96 -12.73 8.09
C ASP A 81 5.26 -12.13 6.71
N PHE A 82 4.75 -10.92 6.42
CA PHE A 82 4.99 -10.21 5.17
C PHE A 82 6.11 -9.16 5.26
N TYR A 83 6.89 -9.15 6.34
CA TYR A 83 8.10 -8.34 6.45
C TYR A 83 9.36 -9.19 6.32
#